data_AF-A0A7W8N340-F1
#
_entry.id   AF-A0A7W8N340-F1
#
_cell.length_a   1.000
_cell.length_b   1.000
_cell.length_c   1.000
_cell.angle_alpha   90.00
_cell.angle_beta   90.00
_cell.angle_gamma   90.00
#
_symmetry.space_group_name_H-M   'P 1'
#
loop_
_entity.id
_entity.type
_entity.pdbx_description
1 polymer ?
#
loop_
_entity_poly.entity_id
_entity_poly.type
_entity_poly.pdbx_seq_one_letter_code
_entity_poly.pdbx_strand_id
1 'polypeptide(L)'
;MQVFWEKGYEGATLNDLTDAMRINRSSMWAAFGNKEELFKKAFERYVNTYQGFIPVAFDKPTFRETIESALRGTVDFLSTPGNPKGLPIAECSACG
;
A
#
# COMPACT_ATOMS: atom_id res chain seq x y z
N MET A 1 3.66 -5.98 -2.52
CA MET A 1 3.35 -5.16 -1.33
C MET A 1 3.87 -5.74 -0.03
N GLN A 2 3.70 -7.03 0.25
CA GLN A 2 4.12 -7.61 1.53
C GLN A 2 5.59 -7.31 1.90
N VAL A 3 6.54 -7.52 0.98
CA VAL A 3 7.96 -7.20 1.23
C VAL A 3 8.18 -5.72 1.57
N PHE A 4 7.56 -4.81 0.81
CA PHE A 4 7.62 -3.36 1.09
C PHE A 4 6.97 -3.00 2.42
N TRP A 5 5.95 -3.74 2.84
CA TRP A 5 5.29 -3.53 4.13
C TRP A 5 6.19 -3.90 5.30
N GLU A 6 6.84 -5.05 5.21
CA GLU A 6 7.66 -5.61 6.29
C GLU A 6 9.02 -4.92 6.38
N LYS A 7 9.59 -4.49 5.25
CA LYS A 7 10.97 -3.98 5.16
C LYS A 7 11.07 -2.48 4.81
N GLY A 8 9.95 -1.82 4.54
CA GLY A 8 9.93 -0.47 3.97
C GLY A 8 10.37 -0.44 2.51
N TYR A 9 10.27 0.75 1.89
CA TYR A 9 10.75 0.94 0.51
C TYR A 9 12.26 0.74 0.44
N GLU A 10 13.06 1.47 1.22
CA GLU A 10 14.53 1.40 1.15
C GLU A 10 15.06 0.01 1.54
N GLY A 11 14.56 -0.56 2.65
CA GLY A 11 14.99 -1.86 3.15
C GLY A 11 14.60 -3.06 2.28
N ALA A 12 13.64 -2.94 1.37
CA ALA A 12 13.29 -4.01 0.42
C ALA A 12 14.38 -4.17 -0.65
N THR A 13 15.16 -5.25 -0.59
CA THR A 13 16.17 -5.52 -1.59
C THR A 13 15.57 -6.15 -2.85
N LEU A 14 16.30 -6.09 -3.98
CA LEU A 14 15.87 -6.77 -5.19
C LEU A 14 15.71 -8.28 -5.01
N ASN A 15 16.57 -8.91 -4.19
CA ASN A 15 16.45 -10.34 -3.90
C ASN A 15 15.17 -10.64 -3.13
N ASP A 16 14.87 -9.86 -2.09
CA ASP A 16 13.64 -10.03 -1.33
C ASP A 16 12.40 -9.97 -2.23
N LEU A 17 12.40 -8.99 -3.15
CA LEU A 17 11.31 -8.78 -4.11
C LEU A 17 11.21 -9.93 -5.11
N THR A 18 12.31 -10.36 -5.71
CA THR A 18 12.32 -11.43 -6.71
C THR A 18 11.98 -12.79 -6.08
N ASP A 19 12.45 -13.06 -4.87
CA ASP A 19 12.17 -14.30 -4.15
C ASP A 19 10.70 -14.38 -3.75
N ALA A 20 10.15 -13.29 -3.22
CA ALA A 20 8.73 -13.21 -2.86
C ALA A 20 7.80 -13.31 -4.08
N MET A 21 8.20 -12.75 -5.23
CA MET A 21 7.45 -12.84 -6.48
C MET A 21 7.71 -14.13 -7.27
N ARG A 22 8.72 -14.92 -6.88
CA ARG A 22 9.18 -16.13 -7.57
C ARG A 22 9.54 -15.89 -9.03
N ILE A 23 10.25 -14.79 -9.29
CA ILE A 23 10.78 -14.42 -10.60
C ILE A 23 12.27 -14.11 -10.50
N ASN A 24 12.97 -14.00 -11.62
CA ASN A 24 14.35 -13.51 -11.62
C ASN A 24 14.41 -11.97 -11.82
N ARG A 25 15.58 -11.37 -11.60
CA ARG A 25 15.79 -9.92 -11.75
C ARG A 25 15.51 -9.39 -13.17
N SER A 26 15.86 -10.17 -14.20
CA SER A 26 15.62 -9.77 -15.60
C SER A 26 14.12 -9.69 -15.89
N SER A 27 13.35 -10.69 -15.49
CA SER A 27 11.89 -10.69 -15.60
C SER A 27 11.25 -9.55 -14.79
N MET A 28 11.79 -9.24 -13.61
CA MET A 28 11.29 -8.15 -12.79
C MET A 28 11.46 -6.79 -13.48
N TRP A 29 12.65 -6.51 -14.01
CA TRP A 29 12.90 -5.29 -14.79
C TRP A 29 12.08 -5.25 -16.08
N ALA A 30 11.92 -6.38 -16.78
CA ALA A 30 11.10 -6.42 -17.99
C ALA A 30 9.61 -6.14 -17.71
N ALA A 31 9.08 -6.62 -16.58
CA ALA A 31 7.67 -6.46 -16.24
C ALA A 31 7.33 -5.11 -15.58
N PHE A 32 8.25 -4.58 -14.77
CA PHE A 32 7.99 -3.42 -13.91
C PHE A 32 8.93 -2.25 -14.14
N GLY A 33 10.00 -2.41 -14.92
CA GLY A 33 10.99 -1.37 -15.18
C GLY A 33 12.00 -1.26 -14.05
N ASN A 34 11.61 -0.62 -12.94
CA ASN A 34 12.49 -0.41 -11.79
C ASN A 34 11.76 -0.68 -10.45
N LYS A 35 12.48 -0.55 -9.32
CA LYS A 35 11.95 -0.83 -7.96
C LYS A 35 10.86 0.18 -7.58
N GLU A 36 11.03 1.43 -7.98
CA GLU A 36 10.08 2.52 -7.75
C GLU A 36 8.75 2.25 -8.47
N GLU A 37 8.80 1.85 -9.74
CA GLU A 37 7.63 1.51 -10.54
C GLU A 37 6.93 0.23 -10.04
N LEU A 38 7.71 -0.77 -9.61
CA LEU A 38 7.15 -1.92 -8.90
C LEU A 38 6.43 -1.50 -7.61
N PHE A 39 7.04 -0.61 -6.82
CA PHE A 39 6.42 -0.08 -5.60
C PHE A 39 5.13 0.67 -5.89
N LYS A 40 5.13 1.61 -6.85
CA LYS A 40 3.95 2.37 -7.29
C LYS A 40 2.81 1.45 -7.68
N LYS A 41 3.06 0.48 -8.57
CA LYS A 41 2.03 -0.49 -9.02
C LYS A 41 1.52 -1.36 -7.88
N ALA A 42 2.41 -1.81 -7.01
CA ALA A 42 2.04 -2.61 -5.87
C ALA A 42 1.17 -1.79 -4.89
N PHE A 43 1.53 -0.52 -4.64
CA PHE A 43 0.81 0.40 -3.77
C PHE A 43 -0.55 0.79 -4.35
N GLU A 44 -0.61 1.13 -5.63
CA GLU A 44 -1.85 1.39 -6.35
C GLU A 44 -2.82 0.21 -6.23
N ARG A 45 -2.34 -1.02 -6.47
CA ARG A 45 -3.14 -2.22 -6.27
C ARG A 45 -3.63 -2.36 -4.83
N TYR A 46 -2.79 -2.05 -3.85
CA TYR A 46 -3.18 -2.08 -2.43
C TYR A 46 -4.29 -1.09 -2.11
N VAL A 47 -4.13 0.18 -2.50
CA VAL A 47 -5.12 1.25 -2.29
C VAL A 47 -6.44 0.86 -2.95
N ASN A 48 -6.41 0.40 -4.21
CA ASN A 48 -7.61 0.01 -4.95
C ASN A 48 -8.31 -1.23 -4.36
N THR A 49 -7.57 -2.10 -3.67
CA THR A 49 -8.15 -3.30 -3.04
C THR A 49 -8.78 -2.99 -1.68
N TYR A 50 -8.13 -2.12 -0.89
CA TYR A 50 -8.42 -2.00 0.54
C TYR A 50 -8.98 -0.64 0.97
N GLN A 51 -8.76 0.43 0.20
CA GLN A 51 -9.07 1.80 0.60
C GLN A 51 -10.29 2.40 -0.11
N GLY A 52 -11.22 1.56 -0.59
CA GLY A 52 -12.46 2.03 -1.22
C GLY A 52 -13.34 2.92 -0.33
N PHE A 53 -13.16 2.88 0.99
CA PHE A 53 -13.87 3.75 1.95
C PHE A 53 -13.36 5.20 1.96
N ILE A 54 -12.13 5.45 1.50
CA ILE A 54 -11.52 6.78 1.49
C ILE A 54 -12.29 7.75 0.58
N PRO A 55 -12.51 7.47 -0.73
CA PRO A 55 -13.27 8.38 -1.58
C PRO A 55 -14.69 8.62 -1.06
N VAL A 56 -15.33 7.59 -0.48
CA VAL A 56 -16.66 7.70 0.14
C VAL A 56 -16.66 8.64 1.35
N ALA A 57 -15.58 8.67 2.14
CA ALA A 57 -15.44 9.58 3.26
C ALA A 57 -15.22 11.03 2.79
N PHE A 58 -14.45 11.23 1.72
CA PHE A 58 -14.19 12.56 1.16
C PHE A 58 -15.40 13.19 0.47
N ASP A 59 -16.40 12.38 0.08
CA ASP A 59 -17.67 12.85 -0.49
C ASP A 59 -18.66 13.37 0.58
N LYS A 60 -18.28 13.37 1.86
CA LYS A 60 -19.18 13.82 2.94
C LYS A 60 -19.34 15.35 2.97
N PRO A 61 -20.54 15.88 3.31
CA PRO A 61 -20.83 17.31 3.26
C PRO A 61 -19.98 18.17 4.20
N THR A 62 -19.54 17.61 5.34
CA THR A 62 -18.76 18.34 6.34
C THR A 62 -17.46 17.63 6.67
N PHE A 63 -16.45 18.42 7.07
CA PHE A 63 -15.18 17.88 7.54
C PHE A 63 -15.35 16.88 8.69
N ARG A 64 -16.27 17.16 9.62
CA ARG A 64 -16.57 16.26 10.74
C ARG A 64 -17.05 14.90 10.26
N GLU A 65 -17.97 14.88 9.30
CA GLU A 65 -18.49 13.64 8.71
C GLU A 65 -17.44 12.92 7.88
N THR A 66 -16.57 13.65 7.17
CA THR A 66 -15.42 13.06 6.48
C THR A 66 -14.52 12.32 7.44
N ILE A 67 -14.09 12.98 8.52
CA ILE A 67 -13.21 12.37 9.52
C ILE A 67 -13.90 11.19 10.21
N GLU A 68 -15.18 11.33 10.58
CA GLU A 68 -15.92 10.22 11.19
C GLU A 68 -16.02 9.01 10.24
N SER A 69 -16.37 9.24 8.98
CA SER A 69 -16.49 8.18 7.97
C SER A 69 -15.15 7.52 7.68
N ALA A 70 -14.06 8.29 7.62
CA ALA A 70 -12.70 7.78 7.40
C ALA A 70 -12.22 6.92 8.58
N LEU A 71 -12.44 7.39 9.81
CA LEU A 71 -12.07 6.65 11.02
C LEU A 71 -12.86 5.34 11.14
N ARG A 72 -14.18 5.37 10.87
CA ARG A 72 -15.02 4.16 10.85
C ARG A 72 -14.52 3.16 9.81
N GLY A 73 -14.30 3.60 8.57
CA GLY A 73 -13.75 2.75 7.52
C GLY A 73 -12.37 2.16 7.87
N THR A 74 -11.54 2.93 8.58
CA THR A 74 -10.25 2.43 9.09
C THR A 74 -10.43 1.36 10.17
N VAL A 75 -11.35 1.56 11.12
CA VAL A 75 -11.66 0.56 12.18
C VAL A 75 -12.18 -0.73 11.55
N ASP A 76 -13.11 -0.64 10.59
CA ASP A 76 -13.67 -1.79 9.90
C ASP A 76 -12.58 -2.55 9.13
N PHE A 77 -11.73 -1.80 8.40
CA PHE A 77 -10.61 -2.36 7.66
C PHE A 77 -9.64 -3.13 8.58
N LEU A 78 -9.20 -2.52 9.68
CA LEU A 78 -8.23 -3.14 10.60
C LEU A 78 -8.81 -4.31 11.40
N SER A 79 -10.12 -4.28 11.67
CA SER A 79 -10.82 -5.32 12.43
C SER A 79 -11.17 -6.55 11.57
N THR A 80 -11.21 -6.40 10.25
CA THR A 80 -11.52 -7.50 9.31
C THR A 80 -10.42 -8.57 9.33
N PRO A 81 -10.73 -9.85 9.60
CA PRO A 81 -9.77 -10.95 9.50
C PRO A 81 -9.24 -11.11 8.07
N GLY A 82 -7.93 -11.31 7.93
CA GLY A 82 -7.28 -11.46 6.63
C GLY A 82 -6.81 -10.15 5.97
N ASN A 83 -7.29 -8.99 6.45
CA ASN A 83 -6.73 -7.72 6.02
C ASN A 83 -5.31 -7.52 6.60
N PRO A 84 -4.39 -6.91 5.83
CA PRO A 84 -3.07 -6.56 6.34
C PRO A 84 -3.18 -5.65 7.56
N LYS A 85 -2.40 -5.95 8.59
CA LYS A 85 -2.44 -5.23 9.87
C LYS A 85 -1.53 -4.02 9.82
N GLY A 86 -2.11 -2.83 9.95
CA GLY A 86 -1.40 -1.53 10.00
C GLY A 86 -1.57 -0.71 8.72
N LEU A 87 -0.75 0.35 8.59
CA LEU A 87 -0.54 1.05 7.32
C LEU A 87 0.80 0.59 6.71
N PRO A 88 0.95 0.58 5.38
CA PRO A 88 2.24 0.29 4.79
C PRO A 88 3.26 1.29 5.32
N ILE A 89 4.42 0.79 5.74
CA ILE A 89 5.56 1.63 6.09
C ILE A 89 6.13 2.20 4.78
N ALA A 90 5.43 3.19 4.21
CA ALA A 90 6.13 4.20 3.45
C ALA A 90 6.85 5.02 4.52
N GLU A 91 8.17 4.91 4.61
CA GLU A 91 8.93 6.02 5.18
C GLU A 91 8.46 7.24 4.42
N CYS A 92 7.69 8.09 5.10
CA CYS A 92 7.15 9.31 4.52
C CYS A 92 8.28 10.33 4.41
N SER A 93 9.29 10.02 3.60
CA SER A 93 10.34 10.95 3.20
C SER A 93 9.88 11.85 2.04
N ALA A 94 8.67 11.64 1.52
CA ALA A 94 8.03 12.47 0.50
C ALA A 94 7.11 13.59 1.06
N CYS A 95 7.08 13.80 2.38
CA CYS A 95 6.69 15.10 2.94
C CYS A 95 7.94 15.99 3.00
N GLY A 96 8.43 16.38 1.83
CA GLY A 96 9.49 17.38 1.62
C GLY A 96 9.02 18.43 0.64
#